data_AF-A3A066-F1
#
_entry.id   AF-A3A066-F1
#
_cell.length_a   1.000
_cell.length_b   1.000
_cell.length_c   1.000
_cell.angle_alpha   90.00
_cell.angle_beta   90.00
_cell.angle_gamma   90.00
#
_symmetry.space_group_name_H-M   'P 1'
#
loop_
_entity.id
_entity.type
_entity.pdbx_description
1 polymer ?
#
loop_
_entity_poly.entity_id
_entity_poly.type
_entity_poly.pdbx_seq_one_letter_code
_entity_poly.pdbx_strand_id
1 'polypeptide(L)'
;MDTFFLFARRAHAVHRRHHRGAGILQVVAAGGGGGRGVAAGDPRRVGPLGGGRADGQRHPRQQRHHPRLLRLPQGYVQGCIMHGKRYISWKQKLKYPAPGAPDLAMKTKELLEQAGFGPVKENHSRGLDHGAWVPLMFMYPEANVPVCQLSLQSGRDGAYHYELGRALAPLRDDGVLVLGSGSATHNLRRMGPEGTPVPQWAAEFDGWLQEALLGGRHDDVKRYEEKAPHGRVAHPSPDHFLPLHVALGAAGEGAKAELIHRSWSNASLSYASYRFTTAKN
;
A
#
# COMPACT_ATOMS: atom_id res chain seq x y z
N MET A 1 -1.28 13.52 1.80
CA MET A 1 -1.97 12.25 2.07
C MET A 1 -0.87 11.33 2.56
N ASP A 2 -0.96 10.84 3.79
CA ASP A 2 0.13 10.04 4.36
C ASP A 2 0.00 8.60 3.88
N THR A 3 1.12 8.00 3.49
CA THR A 3 1.18 6.64 2.98
C THR A 3 1.68 5.67 4.06
N PHE A 4 1.14 4.45 4.12
CA PHE A 4 1.41 3.52 5.22
C PHE A 4 1.65 2.09 4.74
N PHE A 5 2.35 1.34 5.60
CA PHE A 5 2.62 -0.08 5.42
C PHE A 5 1.47 -0.93 5.88
N LEU A 6 1.29 -2.02 5.14
CA LEU A 6 0.36 -3.07 5.48
C LEU A 6 1.13 -4.32 5.90
N PHE A 7 0.66 -4.94 6.98
CA PHE A 7 0.88 -6.34 7.25
C PHE A 7 -0.40 -7.15 7.04
N ALA A 8 -0.30 -8.29 6.36
CA ALA A 8 -1.40 -9.25 6.21
C ALA A 8 -0.90 -10.66 6.56
N ARG A 9 -1.38 -11.23 7.66
CA ARG A 9 -1.13 -12.65 7.99
C ARG A 9 -2.22 -13.48 7.31
N ARG A 10 -1.86 -14.47 6.49
CA ARG A 10 -2.86 -15.45 6.01
C ARG A 10 -3.52 -16.10 7.23
N ALA A 11 -4.85 -16.02 7.32
CA ALA A 11 -5.60 -16.83 8.27
C ALA A 11 -5.36 -18.31 7.91
N HIS A 12 -4.98 -19.13 8.89
CA HIS A 12 -5.05 -20.58 8.76
C HIS A 12 -6.53 -20.95 8.60
N ALA A 13 -7.01 -21.27 7.38
CA ALA A 13 -7.89 -22.41 7.08
C ALA A 13 -8.45 -22.41 5.63
N VAL A 14 -8.41 -23.60 5.01
CA VAL A 14 -9.20 -24.12 3.86
C VAL A 14 -9.04 -23.48 2.47
N HIS A 15 -7.86 -23.54 1.87
CA HIS A 15 -7.71 -24.11 0.52
C HIS A 15 -6.22 -24.34 0.19
N ARG A 16 -5.80 -25.61 0.31
CA ARG A 16 -4.54 -26.08 -0.29
C ARG A 16 -4.77 -26.18 -1.80
N ARG A 17 -4.17 -25.29 -2.59
CA ARG A 17 -3.49 -25.60 -3.87
C ARG A 17 -2.88 -24.32 -4.45
N HIS A 18 -1.56 -24.40 -4.67
CA HIS A 18 -0.64 -23.46 -5.33
C HIS A 18 -0.39 -22.10 -4.65
N HIS A 19 0.87 -21.66 -4.69
CA HIS A 19 1.48 -20.49 -4.01
C HIS A 19 1.88 -20.69 -2.54
N ARG A 20 3.00 -21.41 -2.33
CA ARG A 20 3.81 -21.34 -1.10
C ARG A 20 5.04 -20.45 -1.33
N GLY A 21 4.83 -19.14 -1.37
CA GLY A 21 5.89 -18.13 -1.33
C GLY A 21 5.35 -16.88 -0.65
N ALA A 22 6.05 -16.38 0.38
CA ALA A 22 5.77 -15.07 0.96
C ALA A 22 6.04 -14.02 -0.13
N GLY A 23 4.98 -13.43 -0.67
CA GLY A 23 5.10 -12.33 -1.61
C GLY A 23 5.26 -11.03 -0.86
N ILE A 24 6.12 -10.15 -1.35
CA ILE A 24 6.03 -8.71 -1.04
C ILE A 24 5.44 -8.09 -2.29
N LEU A 25 4.47 -7.22 -2.09
CA LEU A 25 3.78 -6.56 -3.17
C LEU A 25 3.82 -5.06 -2.93
N GLN A 26 4.24 -4.29 -3.92
CA GLN A 26 3.86 -2.89 -4.03
C GLN A 26 2.61 -2.83 -4.89
N VAL A 27 1.46 -2.51 -4.29
CA VAL A 27 0.25 -2.16 -5.04
C VAL A 27 0.15 -0.64 -5.05
N VAL A 28 0.19 -0.05 -6.24
CA VAL A 28 -0.25 1.34 -6.40
C VAL A 28 -1.73 1.30 -6.75
N ALA A 29 -2.59 1.84 -5.88
CA ALA A 29 -4.01 1.96 -6.16
C ALA A 29 -4.36 3.34 -6.76
N ALA A 30 -4.99 3.35 -7.93
CA ALA A 30 -5.62 4.53 -8.51
C ALA A 30 -6.99 4.78 -7.87
N GLY A 31 -7.20 5.98 -7.33
CA GLY A 31 -8.54 6.50 -7.13
C GLY A 31 -9.14 6.84 -8.50
N GLY A 32 -10.19 6.14 -8.89
CA GLY A 32 -10.81 6.30 -10.21
C GLY A 32 -11.41 7.69 -10.44
N GLY A 33 -10.95 8.35 -11.50
CA GLY A 33 -11.68 9.42 -12.17
C GLY A 33 -12.70 8.82 -13.14
N GLY A 34 -13.98 9.17 -12.96
CA GLY A 34 -15.06 8.65 -13.78
C GLY A 34 -15.01 9.15 -15.24
N GLY A 35 -15.25 8.23 -16.17
CA GLY A 35 -15.55 8.49 -17.58
C GLY A 35 -16.55 7.46 -18.07
N ARG A 36 -17.71 7.93 -18.56
CA ARG A 36 -18.81 7.12 -19.11
C ARG A 36 -18.57 6.79 -20.58
N GLY A 37 -19.05 5.61 -21.01
CA GLY A 37 -19.46 5.26 -22.38
C GLY A 37 -18.38 4.52 -23.20
N VAL A 38 -18.67 3.49 -24.01
CA VAL A 38 -19.93 3.03 -24.64
C VAL A 38 -19.85 1.54 -25.04
N ALA A 39 -20.97 0.82 -24.83
CA ALA A 39 -21.62 -0.35 -25.52
C ALA A 39 -20.77 -1.48 -26.17
N ALA A 40 -21.21 -2.75 -26.20
CA ALA A 40 -22.57 -3.25 -26.36
C ALA A 40 -22.79 -4.67 -25.80
N GLY A 41 -23.99 -4.94 -25.30
CA GLY A 41 -24.49 -6.27 -24.93
C GLY A 41 -26.02 -6.26 -24.82
N ASP A 42 -26.66 -7.04 -25.69
CA ASP A 42 -28.08 -7.22 -26.03
C ASP A 42 -29.13 -7.16 -24.87
N PRO A 43 -30.22 -6.37 -24.98
CA PRO A 43 -31.23 -6.23 -23.95
C PRO A 43 -32.44 -7.15 -24.17
N ARG A 44 -32.35 -8.45 -23.87
CA ARG A 44 -33.55 -9.31 -23.74
C ARG A 44 -33.38 -10.41 -22.70
N ARG A 45 -33.85 -10.16 -21.47
CA ARG A 45 -34.65 -11.07 -20.61
C ARG A 45 -34.84 -10.45 -19.23
N VAL A 46 -35.98 -9.79 -19.05
CA VAL A 46 -36.53 -9.44 -17.74
C VAL A 46 -37.45 -10.59 -17.32
N GLY A 47 -37.20 -11.18 -16.15
CA GLY A 47 -38.10 -12.13 -15.48
C GLY A 47 -38.42 -11.61 -14.07
N PRO A 48 -39.67 -11.74 -13.59
CA PRO A 48 -40.14 -11.00 -12.41
C PRO A 48 -39.70 -11.63 -11.08
N LEU A 49 -39.71 -10.75 -10.08
CA LEU A 49 -39.38 -10.93 -8.67
C LEU A 49 -40.26 -12.00 -7.99
N GLY A 50 -39.62 -12.95 -7.31
CA GLY A 50 -40.25 -13.86 -6.36
C GLY A 50 -39.82 -13.52 -4.93
N GLY A 51 -40.78 -13.07 -4.11
CA GLY A 51 -40.57 -12.80 -2.69
C GLY A 51 -40.50 -14.09 -1.87
N GLY A 52 -39.60 -14.10 -0.88
CA GLY A 52 -39.53 -15.11 0.16
C GLY A 52 -39.12 -14.47 1.48
N ARG A 53 -40.03 -14.50 2.46
CA ARG A 53 -39.74 -14.24 3.88
C ARG A 53 -39.26 -15.53 4.53
N ALA A 54 -38.22 -15.43 5.37
CA ALA A 54 -37.85 -16.29 6.50
C ALA A 54 -36.42 -15.86 6.90
N ASP A 55 -35.95 -15.84 8.14
CA ASP A 55 -36.50 -15.98 9.48
C ASP A 55 -35.36 -15.47 10.40
N GLY A 56 -35.68 -15.10 11.63
CA GLY A 56 -34.73 -14.52 12.57
C GLY A 56 -33.69 -15.53 13.06
N GLN A 57 -32.40 -15.22 12.91
CA GLN A 57 -31.34 -15.80 13.72
C GLN A 57 -30.45 -14.70 14.30
N ARG A 58 -30.37 -14.69 15.64
CA ARG A 58 -29.47 -13.82 16.41
C ARG A 58 -28.04 -14.32 16.25
N HIS A 59 -27.13 -13.47 15.75
CA HIS A 59 -25.70 -13.74 15.78
C HIS A 59 -25.07 -13.33 17.14
N PRO A 60 -24.12 -14.12 17.68
CA PRO A 60 -23.41 -13.77 18.90
C PRO A 60 -22.47 -12.58 18.69
N ARG A 61 -22.33 -11.74 19.72
CA ARG A 61 -21.49 -10.54 19.75
C ARG A 61 -20.01 -10.90 19.51
N GLN A 62 -19.48 -10.59 18.33
CA GLN A 62 -18.03 -10.52 18.11
C GLN A 62 -17.48 -9.25 18.79
N GLN A 63 -16.52 -9.43 19.69
CA GLN A 63 -15.72 -8.34 20.25
C GLN A 63 -14.92 -7.69 19.12
N ARG A 64 -15.12 -6.38 18.93
CA ARG A 64 -14.44 -5.59 17.90
C ARG A 64 -13.09 -5.14 18.43
N HIS A 65 -12.00 -5.70 17.90
CA HIS A 65 -10.66 -5.17 18.13
C HIS A 65 -10.27 -4.24 16.97
N HIS A 66 -10.01 -2.97 17.29
CA HIS A 66 -9.62 -1.93 16.33
C HIS A 66 -8.19 -2.17 15.76
N PRO A 67 -7.91 -1.77 14.51
CA PRO A 67 -6.56 -1.83 13.93
C PRO A 67 -5.59 -0.95 14.73
N ARG A 68 -4.35 -1.42 14.91
CA ARG A 68 -3.27 -0.70 15.62
C ARG A 68 -2.34 -0.02 14.61
N LEU A 69 -1.98 1.23 14.89
CA LEU A 69 -0.96 1.98 14.17
C LEU A 69 0.31 2.10 15.02
N LEU A 70 1.48 1.82 14.44
CA LEU A 70 2.80 2.02 15.07
C LEU A 70 3.49 3.31 14.59
N ARG A 71 4.26 4.00 15.47
CA ARG A 71 4.97 5.26 15.19
C ARG A 71 6.39 5.30 15.81
N LEU A 72 7.43 5.76 15.10
CA LEU A 72 8.79 5.95 15.65
C LEU A 72 9.02 7.36 16.24
N PRO A 73 10.03 7.60 17.10
CA PRO A 73 10.28 8.91 17.72
C PRO A 73 11.47 9.65 17.09
N GLN A 74 11.21 10.67 16.27
CA GLN A 74 11.65 12.07 16.37
C GLN A 74 11.25 12.77 15.07
N GLY A 75 10.38 13.79 15.20
CA GLY A 75 9.82 14.57 14.10
C GLY A 75 8.29 14.60 14.14
N TYR A 76 7.73 15.52 14.93
CA TYR A 76 6.30 15.80 14.89
C TYR A 76 5.89 16.31 13.49
N VAL A 77 4.79 15.76 12.97
CA VAL A 77 3.66 16.60 12.55
C VAL A 77 2.43 16.15 13.34
N GLN A 78 1.94 17.06 14.15
CA GLN A 78 0.58 17.09 14.62
C GLN A 78 -0.21 18.00 13.68
N GLY A 79 -1.34 17.53 13.18
CA GLY A 79 -2.36 18.36 12.55
C GLY A 79 -3.07 17.66 11.39
N CYS A 80 -4.37 17.80 11.17
CA CYS A 80 -5.46 18.31 12.00
C CYS A 80 -6.76 17.96 11.26
N ILE A 81 -7.87 17.97 11.98
CA ILE A 81 -9.17 18.23 11.37
C ILE A 81 -9.04 19.56 10.62
N MET A 82 -9.21 19.55 9.29
CA MET A 82 -9.32 20.78 8.52
C MET A 82 -10.80 21.17 8.46
N HIS A 83 -11.20 22.06 9.38
CA HIS A 83 -12.30 22.99 9.13
C HIS A 83 -11.74 24.14 8.28
N GLY A 84 -12.32 24.38 7.10
CA GLY A 84 -11.94 25.55 6.30
C GLY A 84 -12.07 25.38 4.79
N LYS A 85 -13.33 25.25 4.33
CA LYS A 85 -13.87 25.67 3.02
C LYS A 85 -13.21 25.10 1.74
N ARG A 86 -13.99 24.20 1.12
CA ARG A 86 -13.99 23.78 -0.30
C ARG A 86 -12.94 22.76 -0.74
N TYR A 87 -12.96 21.59 -0.12
CA TYR A 87 -12.78 20.33 -0.86
C TYR A 87 -13.90 19.38 -0.44
N ILE A 88 -14.72 18.97 -1.41
CA ILE A 88 -15.88 18.11 -1.20
C ILE A 88 -15.38 16.78 -0.66
N SER A 89 -15.73 16.53 0.60
CA SER A 89 -15.42 15.32 1.33
C SER A 89 -16.13 14.14 0.65
N TRP A 90 -15.37 13.17 0.14
CA TRP A 90 -15.86 11.78 0.02
C TRP A 90 -15.71 11.09 1.38
N LYS A 91 -16.30 11.67 2.43
CA LYS A 91 -16.50 10.96 3.69
C LYS A 91 -17.76 10.08 3.55
N GLN A 92 -17.67 8.85 4.08
CA GLN A 92 -18.79 8.10 4.69
C GLN A 92 -19.62 7.10 3.85
N LYS A 93 -19.05 6.25 2.99
CA LYS A 93 -19.75 4.99 2.62
C LYS A 93 -18.90 3.72 2.51
N LEU A 94 -17.63 3.83 2.09
CA LEU A 94 -16.76 2.66 2.03
C LEU A 94 -16.11 2.41 3.40
N LYS A 95 -16.44 1.25 3.98
CA LYS A 95 -15.76 0.70 5.15
C LYS A 95 -15.09 -0.58 4.69
N TYR A 96 -13.80 -0.71 4.97
CA TYR A 96 -13.08 -1.97 4.85
C TYR A 96 -12.80 -2.49 6.26
N PRO A 97 -13.65 -3.39 6.79
CA PRO A 97 -13.65 -3.75 8.21
C PRO A 97 -12.63 -4.86 8.53
N ALA A 98 -11.39 -4.73 8.07
CA ALA A 98 -10.35 -5.71 8.38
C ALA A 98 -10.11 -5.82 9.89
N PRO A 99 -9.98 -7.03 10.45
CA PRO A 99 -9.63 -7.21 11.85
C PRO A 99 -8.23 -6.63 12.12
N GLY A 100 -8.03 -6.03 13.30
CA GLY A 100 -6.69 -5.62 13.72
C GLY A 100 -5.77 -6.82 13.97
N ALA A 101 -4.46 -6.66 13.77
CA ALA A 101 -3.44 -7.66 14.07
C ALA A 101 -2.55 -7.22 15.26
N PRO A 102 -3.03 -7.32 16.53
CA PRO A 102 -2.33 -6.81 17.70
C PRO A 102 -0.98 -7.50 17.96
N ASP A 103 -0.90 -8.83 17.83
CA ASP A 103 0.35 -9.58 18.06
C ASP A 103 1.41 -9.21 17.02
N LEU A 104 0.97 -8.99 15.78
CA LEU A 104 1.83 -8.52 14.70
C LEU A 104 2.34 -7.11 14.97
N ALA A 105 1.47 -6.22 15.48
CA ALA A 105 1.90 -4.88 15.88
C ALA A 105 2.96 -4.92 16.99
N MET A 106 2.81 -5.80 17.99
CA MET A 106 3.81 -5.97 19.04
C MET A 106 5.14 -6.48 18.49
N LYS A 107 5.12 -7.53 17.65
CA LYS A 107 6.33 -8.05 17.01
C LYS A 107 7.03 -7.02 16.13
N THR A 108 6.26 -6.27 15.33
CA THR A 108 6.81 -5.17 14.52
C THR A 108 7.48 -4.11 15.39
N LYS A 109 6.86 -3.72 16.50
CA LYS A 109 7.44 -2.78 17.46
C LYS A 109 8.77 -3.29 18.01
N GLU A 110 8.80 -4.53 18.49
CA GLU A 110 10.00 -5.14 19.05
C GLU A 110 11.15 -5.18 18.03
N LEU A 111 10.87 -5.59 16.79
CA LEU A 111 11.87 -5.63 15.71
C LEU A 111 12.46 -4.24 15.43
N LEU A 112 11.63 -3.20 15.38
CA LEU A 112 12.09 -1.84 15.12
C LEU A 112 12.89 -1.26 16.29
N GLU A 113 12.45 -1.50 17.53
CA GLU A 113 13.16 -1.07 18.73
C GLU A 113 14.53 -1.77 18.84
N GLN A 114 14.59 -3.08 18.61
CA GLN A 114 15.83 -3.86 18.59
C GLN A 114 16.79 -3.42 17.48
N ALA A 115 16.26 -3.01 16.33
CA ALA A 115 17.04 -2.48 15.21
C ALA A 115 17.50 -1.02 15.42
N GLY A 116 17.23 -0.41 16.58
CA GLY A 116 17.75 0.91 16.94
C GLY A 116 16.94 2.09 16.40
N PHE A 117 15.69 1.88 15.94
CA PHE A 117 14.82 2.96 15.48
C PHE A 117 14.20 3.79 16.63
N GLY A 118 14.50 3.43 17.88
CA GLY A 118 13.99 4.08 19.09
C GLY A 118 12.56 3.66 19.44
N PRO A 119 11.98 4.21 20.53
CA PRO A 119 10.68 3.80 21.06
C PRO A 119 9.52 3.89 20.06
N VAL A 120 8.88 2.76 19.75
CA VAL A 120 7.73 2.71 18.84
C VAL A 120 6.44 2.92 19.65
N LYS A 121 5.70 3.99 19.35
CA LYS A 121 4.39 4.29 19.95
C LYS A 121 3.26 3.58 19.24
N GLU A 122 2.30 3.10 20.01
CA GLU A 122 1.05 2.52 19.51
C GLU A 122 -0.07 3.58 19.47
N ASN A 123 -0.94 3.49 18.47
CA ASN A 123 -2.16 4.26 18.37
C ASN A 123 -3.32 3.31 18.09
N HIS A 124 -4.25 3.25 19.04
CA HIS A 124 -5.41 2.35 19.03
C HIS A 124 -6.71 3.02 18.53
N SER A 125 -6.69 4.32 18.25
CA SER A 125 -7.87 5.10 17.88
C SER A 125 -7.96 5.40 16.38
N ARG A 126 -6.87 5.19 15.62
CA ARG A 126 -6.84 5.44 14.19
C ARG A 126 -7.26 4.20 13.40
N GLY A 127 -8.21 4.37 12.49
CA GLY A 127 -8.55 3.35 11.48
C GLY A 127 -7.52 3.30 10.34
N LEU A 128 -7.73 2.36 9.41
CA LEU A 128 -6.93 2.27 8.19
C LEU A 128 -7.08 3.55 7.36
N ASP A 129 -5.96 4.08 6.87
CA ASP A 129 -5.97 5.19 5.93
C ASP A 129 -6.30 4.73 4.50
N HIS A 130 -6.53 5.69 3.61
CA HIS A 130 -6.87 5.45 2.21
C HIS A 130 -5.83 4.64 1.43
N GLY A 131 -4.54 4.92 1.64
CA GLY A 131 -3.45 4.17 1.04
C GLY A 131 -3.44 2.71 1.49
N ALA A 132 -3.89 2.40 2.71
CA ALA A 132 -4.00 1.03 3.19
C ALA A 132 -5.29 0.32 2.71
N TRP A 133 -6.46 0.91 2.91
CA TRP A 133 -7.72 0.18 2.64
C TRP A 133 -8.05 0.01 1.16
N VAL A 134 -7.63 0.91 0.27
CA VAL A 134 -7.94 0.78 -1.17
C VAL A 134 -7.33 -0.48 -1.79
N PRO A 135 -5.99 -0.71 -1.75
CA PRO A 135 -5.42 -1.92 -2.33
C PRO A 135 -5.95 -3.19 -1.66
N LEU A 136 -6.18 -3.15 -0.35
CA LEU A 136 -6.76 -4.24 0.41
C LEU A 136 -8.17 -4.63 -0.06
N MET A 137 -9.04 -3.67 -0.35
CA MET A 137 -10.38 -3.96 -0.87
C MET A 137 -10.37 -4.71 -2.20
N PHE A 138 -9.37 -4.49 -3.05
CA PHE A 138 -9.23 -5.20 -4.31
C PHE A 138 -8.58 -6.58 -4.11
N MET A 139 -7.61 -6.70 -3.20
CA MET A 139 -6.89 -7.95 -2.96
C MET A 139 -7.67 -8.94 -2.09
N TYR A 140 -8.39 -8.45 -1.09
CA TYR A 140 -9.08 -9.23 -0.06
C TYR A 140 -10.47 -8.63 0.23
N PRO A 141 -11.40 -8.64 -0.74
CA PRO A 141 -12.69 -7.94 -0.63
C PRO A 141 -13.54 -8.37 0.57
N GLU A 142 -13.35 -9.58 1.09
CA GLU A 142 -14.04 -10.10 2.28
C GLU A 142 -13.57 -9.47 3.60
N ALA A 143 -12.47 -8.72 3.59
CA ALA A 143 -11.90 -8.06 4.77
C ALA A 143 -11.64 -9.00 5.95
N ASN A 144 -11.29 -10.27 5.68
CA ASN A 144 -11.07 -11.30 6.68
C ASN A 144 -9.59 -11.52 7.05
N VAL A 145 -8.68 -10.74 6.46
CA VAL A 145 -7.24 -10.78 6.74
C VAL A 145 -6.90 -9.79 7.85
N PRO A 146 -6.24 -10.21 8.95
CA PRO A 146 -5.78 -9.30 9.99
C PRO A 146 -4.73 -8.31 9.50
N VAL A 147 -4.90 -7.04 9.88
CA VAL A 147 -4.08 -5.92 9.42
C VAL A 147 -3.45 -5.15 10.58
N CYS A 148 -2.16 -4.83 10.43
CA CYS A 148 -1.47 -3.81 11.21
C CYS A 148 -0.90 -2.75 10.26
N GLN A 149 -0.94 -1.49 10.70
CA GLN A 149 -0.46 -0.35 9.93
C GLN A 149 0.79 0.26 10.58
N LEU A 150 1.79 0.63 9.78
CA LEU A 150 2.98 1.34 10.24
C LEU A 150 3.15 2.66 9.49
N SER A 151 3.40 3.75 10.22
CA SER A 151 3.61 5.08 9.65
C SER A 151 5.02 5.28 9.11
N LEU A 152 5.11 5.93 7.96
CA LEU A 152 6.35 6.53 7.46
C LEU A 152 6.85 7.66 8.36
N GLN A 153 8.16 7.92 8.34
CA GLN A 153 8.76 9.06 9.01
C GLN A 153 8.97 10.21 8.02
N SER A 154 8.13 11.24 8.14
CA SER A 154 8.27 12.47 7.38
C SER A 154 9.63 13.12 7.66
N GLY A 155 10.37 13.48 6.61
CA GLY A 155 11.70 14.08 6.73
C GLY A 155 12.85 13.07 6.81
N ARG A 156 12.57 11.77 6.67
CA ARG A 156 13.60 10.73 6.45
C ARG A 156 13.59 10.31 4.99
N ASP A 157 14.75 9.87 4.51
CA ASP A 157 15.01 9.55 3.10
C ASP A 157 14.71 8.09 2.75
N GLY A 158 14.95 7.73 1.48
CA GLY A 158 14.77 6.36 0.99
C GLY A 158 15.69 5.34 1.67
N ALA A 159 16.91 5.73 2.06
CA ALA A 159 17.85 4.85 2.74
C ALA A 159 17.36 4.47 4.15
N TYR A 160 16.87 5.45 4.93
CA TYR A 160 16.25 5.19 6.23
C TYR A 160 15.08 4.22 6.12
N HIS A 161 14.21 4.43 5.15
CA HIS A 161 13.04 3.58 4.92
C HIS A 161 13.44 2.18 4.40
N TYR A 162 14.51 2.07 3.62
CA TYR A 162 15.03 0.74 3.27
C TYR A 162 15.54 -0.03 4.49
N GLU A 163 16.31 0.60 5.38
CA GLU A 163 16.76 -0.06 6.62
C GLU A 163 15.59 -0.41 7.55
N LEU A 164 14.56 0.44 7.59
CA LEU A 164 13.31 0.13 8.29
C LEU A 164 12.69 -1.15 7.72
N GLY A 165 12.62 -1.27 6.39
CA GLY A 165 12.21 -2.50 5.72
C GLY A 165 13.06 -3.70 6.09
N ARG A 166 14.39 -3.56 6.10
CA ARG A 166 15.30 -4.66 6.47
C ARG A 166 15.04 -5.18 7.87
N ALA A 167 14.79 -4.30 8.84
CA ALA A 167 14.44 -4.69 10.21
C ALA A 167 13.14 -5.52 10.27
N LEU A 168 12.24 -5.35 9.29
CA LEU A 168 10.97 -6.07 9.20
C LEU A 168 11.05 -7.36 8.38
N ALA A 169 12.19 -7.67 7.76
CA ALA A 169 12.37 -8.88 6.95
C ALA A 169 11.95 -10.18 7.67
N PRO A 170 12.23 -10.39 8.99
CA PRO A 170 11.83 -11.61 9.70
C PRO A 170 10.32 -11.89 9.71
N LEU A 171 9.47 -10.88 9.54
CA LEU A 171 8.01 -11.06 9.53
C LEU A 171 7.54 -11.93 8.36
N ARG A 172 8.31 -11.97 7.27
CA ARG A 172 7.99 -12.78 6.09
C ARG A 172 8.08 -14.27 6.40
N ASP A 173 9.02 -14.66 7.26
CA ASP A 173 9.20 -16.04 7.70
C ASP A 173 8.02 -16.49 8.57
N ASP A 174 7.32 -15.56 9.22
CA ASP A 174 6.04 -15.81 9.93
C ASP A 174 4.82 -15.86 9.01
N GLY A 175 5.00 -15.80 7.68
CA GLY A 175 3.92 -15.79 6.71
C GLY A 175 3.17 -14.46 6.62
N VAL A 176 3.82 -13.36 6.97
CA VAL A 176 3.27 -12.01 6.82
C VAL A 176 3.59 -11.44 5.44
N LEU A 177 2.56 -10.95 4.75
CA LEU A 177 2.69 -10.10 3.56
C LEU A 177 3.01 -8.68 4.01
N VAL A 178 4.19 -8.19 3.63
CA VAL A 178 4.54 -6.76 3.70
C VAL A 178 4.10 -6.09 2.40
N LEU A 179 3.22 -5.10 2.50
CA LEU A 179 2.74 -4.33 1.35
C LEU A 179 3.07 -2.84 1.53
N GLY A 180 3.82 -2.32 0.56
CA GLY A 180 4.04 -0.89 0.38
C GLY A 180 3.01 -0.36 -0.61
N SER A 181 2.00 0.36 -0.14
CA SER A 181 1.06 1.06 -1.03
C SER A 181 1.65 2.42 -1.37
N GLY A 182 1.71 2.86 -2.62
CA GLY A 182 2.42 4.09 -2.99
C GLY A 182 2.10 4.52 -4.42
N SER A 183 3.02 5.20 -5.11
CA SER A 183 3.01 5.46 -6.56
C SER A 183 4.42 5.55 -7.12
N ALA A 184 4.63 5.04 -8.34
CA ALA A 184 5.94 5.08 -8.99
C ALA A 184 6.31 6.50 -9.42
N THR A 185 5.34 7.32 -9.82
CA THR A 185 5.48 8.78 -9.98
C THR A 185 4.32 9.48 -9.29
N HIS A 186 4.58 10.58 -8.59
CA HIS A 186 3.54 11.30 -7.84
C HIS A 186 3.82 12.81 -7.78
N ASN A 187 3.62 13.49 -8.91
CA ASN A 187 3.67 14.94 -8.98
C ASN A 187 2.30 15.54 -9.31
N LEU A 188 1.55 15.89 -8.27
CA LEU A 188 0.21 16.48 -8.41
C LEU A 188 0.21 17.82 -9.17
N ARG A 189 1.36 18.54 -9.21
CA ARG A 189 1.50 19.80 -9.95
C ARG A 189 1.67 19.60 -11.46
N ARG A 190 1.88 18.36 -11.91
CA ARG A 190 2.15 17.98 -13.30
C ARG A 190 1.10 17.01 -13.87
N MET A 191 0.00 16.82 -13.14
CA MET A 191 -1.13 16.03 -13.63
C MET A 191 -1.81 16.73 -14.81
N GLY A 192 -2.30 15.93 -15.75
CA GLY A 192 -3.16 16.35 -16.84
C GLY A 192 -4.52 15.66 -16.80
N PRO A 193 -5.42 16.01 -17.74
CA PRO A 193 -6.63 15.24 -18.01
C PRO A 193 -6.33 13.77 -18.29
N GLU A 194 -7.30 12.89 -18.03
CA GLU A 194 -7.19 11.48 -18.38
C GLU A 194 -7.00 11.29 -19.90
N GLY A 195 -6.16 10.35 -20.30
CA GLY A 195 -5.82 10.12 -21.72
C GLY A 195 -4.78 11.10 -22.30
N THR A 196 -4.32 12.10 -21.54
CA THR A 196 -3.17 12.92 -21.95
C THR A 196 -1.93 12.03 -22.10
N PRO A 197 -1.13 12.17 -23.18
CA PRO A 197 0.11 11.43 -23.35
C PRO A 197 1.05 11.57 -22.15
N VAL A 198 1.70 10.47 -21.78
CA VAL A 198 2.67 10.47 -20.67
C VAL A 198 3.83 11.40 -21.02
N PRO A 199 4.17 12.38 -20.17
CA PRO A 199 5.29 13.27 -20.43
C PRO A 199 6.62 12.51 -20.33
N GLN A 200 7.59 12.91 -21.17
CA GLN A 200 8.88 12.22 -21.29
C GLN A 200 9.59 12.01 -19.94
N TRP A 201 9.64 13.04 -19.08
CA TRP A 201 10.29 12.94 -17.77
C TRP A 201 9.69 11.84 -16.89
N ALA A 202 8.38 11.59 -16.99
CA ALA A 202 7.69 10.59 -16.18
C ALA A 202 7.98 9.19 -16.72
N ALA A 203 7.95 9.02 -18.04
CA ALA A 203 8.31 7.77 -18.70
C ALA A 203 9.79 7.40 -18.44
N GLU A 204 10.70 8.37 -18.46
CA GLU A 204 12.13 8.16 -18.16
C GLU A 204 12.36 7.74 -16.70
N PHE A 205 11.68 8.38 -15.73
CA PHE A 205 11.76 7.97 -14.33
C PHE A 205 11.20 6.55 -14.11
N ASP A 206 10.02 6.25 -14.68
CA ASP A 206 9.38 4.92 -14.53
C ASP A 206 10.19 3.81 -15.20
N GLY A 207 10.78 4.08 -16.37
CA GLY A 207 11.70 3.17 -17.06
C GLY A 207 12.96 2.90 -16.23
N TRP A 208 13.63 3.96 -15.75
CA TRP A 208 14.77 3.83 -14.85
C TRP A 208 14.43 3.03 -13.60
N LEU A 209 13.25 3.27 -13.01
CA LEU A 209 12.80 2.57 -11.81
C LEU A 209 12.62 1.07 -12.08
N GLN A 210 11.98 0.71 -13.19
CA GLN A 210 11.83 -0.68 -13.59
C GLN A 210 13.21 -1.35 -13.75
N GLU A 211 14.11 -0.72 -14.50
CA GLU A 211 15.46 -1.26 -14.71
C GLU A 211 16.24 -1.40 -13.41
N ALA A 212 16.14 -0.42 -12.51
CA ALA A 212 16.79 -0.47 -11.20
C ALA A 212 16.26 -1.61 -10.34
N LEU A 213 14.93 -1.78 -10.26
CA LEU A 213 14.33 -2.85 -9.46
C LEU A 213 14.60 -4.23 -10.05
N LEU A 214 14.39 -4.42 -11.35
CA LEU A 214 14.63 -5.72 -12.01
C LEU A 214 16.12 -6.09 -12.03
N GLY A 215 17.01 -5.10 -12.09
CA GLY A 215 18.45 -5.29 -12.03
C GLY A 215 19.03 -5.39 -10.62
N GLY A 216 18.20 -5.35 -9.56
CA GLY A 216 18.68 -5.43 -8.17
C GLY A 216 19.51 -4.21 -7.72
N ARG A 217 19.39 -3.05 -8.39
CA ARG A 217 20.10 -1.81 -8.07
C ARG A 217 19.47 -1.08 -6.87
N HIS A 218 19.33 -1.77 -5.73
CA HIS A 218 18.66 -1.22 -4.53
C HIS A 218 19.30 0.08 -4.05
N ASP A 219 20.63 0.16 -4.19
CA ASP A 219 21.43 1.32 -3.85
C ASP A 219 21.09 2.56 -4.67
N ASP A 220 20.72 2.39 -5.93
CA ASP A 220 20.27 3.48 -6.80
C ASP A 220 18.85 3.91 -6.44
N VAL A 221 17.96 2.96 -6.14
CA VAL A 221 16.59 3.24 -5.69
C VAL A 221 16.59 4.02 -4.38
N LYS A 222 17.41 3.64 -3.38
CA LYS A 222 17.56 4.37 -2.11
C LYS A 222 17.92 5.84 -2.30
N ARG A 223 18.72 6.15 -3.33
CA ARG A 223 19.23 7.49 -3.66
C ARG A 223 18.58 8.03 -4.94
N TYR A 224 17.30 7.73 -5.17
CA TYR A 224 16.60 8.09 -6.40
C TYR A 224 16.66 9.60 -6.71
N GLU A 225 16.71 10.47 -5.70
CA GLU A 225 16.80 11.93 -5.91
C GLU A 225 18.08 12.36 -6.62
N GLU A 226 19.15 11.57 -6.48
CA GLU A 226 20.47 11.80 -7.06
C GLU A 226 20.71 10.94 -8.31
N LYS A 227 20.22 9.69 -8.28
CA LYS A 227 20.54 8.65 -9.27
C LYS A 227 19.51 8.52 -10.38
N ALA A 228 18.26 8.92 -10.13
CA ALA A 228 17.19 8.80 -11.12
C ALA A 228 17.14 10.04 -12.03
N PRO A 229 16.86 9.85 -13.33
CA PRO A 229 16.45 10.97 -14.16
C PRO A 229 15.15 11.55 -13.58
N HIS A 230 15.12 12.86 -13.36
CA HIS A 230 13.92 13.58 -12.88
C HIS A 230 13.39 13.15 -11.51
N GLY A 231 14.20 12.55 -10.62
CA GLY A 231 13.72 12.04 -9.32
C GLY A 231 12.95 13.07 -8.48
N ARG A 232 13.49 14.29 -8.34
CA ARG A 232 12.82 15.40 -7.63
C ARG A 232 11.59 15.95 -8.36
N VAL A 233 11.51 15.78 -9.69
CA VAL A 233 10.32 16.14 -10.46
C VAL A 233 9.25 15.08 -10.30
N ALA A 234 9.61 13.79 -10.31
CA ALA A 234 8.67 12.69 -10.12
C ALA A 234 8.05 12.69 -8.72
N HIS A 235 8.83 13.07 -7.70
CA HIS A 235 8.40 13.13 -6.31
C HIS A 235 8.82 14.44 -5.64
N PRO A 236 8.05 15.54 -5.81
CA PRO A 236 8.31 16.79 -5.09
C PRO A 236 8.19 16.65 -3.57
N SER A 237 7.38 15.69 -3.11
CA SER A 237 7.48 15.12 -1.77
C SER A 237 7.57 13.59 -1.89
N PRO A 238 8.41 12.92 -1.08
CA PRO A 238 8.71 11.51 -1.28
C PRO A 238 7.65 10.57 -0.69
N ASP A 239 6.62 11.08 0.01
CA ASP A 239 5.71 10.28 0.85
C ASP A 239 5.03 9.11 0.12
N HIS A 240 4.79 9.24 -1.18
CA HIS A 240 4.17 8.19 -2.00
C HIS A 240 5.18 7.21 -2.62
N PHE A 241 6.48 7.51 -2.53
CA PHE A 241 7.57 6.68 -3.02
C PHE A 241 8.32 5.93 -1.91
N LEU A 242 8.37 6.48 -0.70
CA LEU A 242 8.95 5.82 0.48
C LEU A 242 8.38 4.41 0.80
N PRO A 243 7.10 4.10 0.54
CA PRO A 243 6.57 2.74 0.70
C PRO A 243 7.31 1.67 -0.10
N LEU A 244 7.80 2.00 -1.29
CA LEU A 244 8.61 1.08 -2.09
C LEU A 244 9.90 0.71 -1.35
N HIS A 245 10.54 1.68 -0.68
CA HIS A 245 11.83 1.45 -0.02
C HIS A 245 11.74 0.44 1.12
N VAL A 246 10.69 0.53 1.94
CA VAL A 246 10.46 -0.46 3.01
C VAL A 246 10.08 -1.81 2.44
N ALA A 247 9.25 -1.87 1.40
CA ALA A 247 8.93 -3.13 0.73
C ALA A 247 10.20 -3.80 0.17
N LEU A 248 11.07 -3.02 -0.47
CA LEU A 248 12.35 -3.46 -0.99
C LEU A 248 13.31 -3.92 0.12
N GLY A 249 13.41 -3.16 1.22
CA GLY A 249 14.21 -3.53 2.38
C GLY A 249 13.73 -4.82 3.04
N ALA A 250 12.42 -4.97 3.21
CA ALA A 250 11.83 -6.21 3.74
C ALA A 250 12.06 -7.40 2.81
N ALA A 251 12.19 -7.17 1.50
CA ALA A 251 12.55 -8.19 0.53
C ALA A 251 13.98 -8.72 0.74
N GLY A 252 14.89 -7.87 1.19
CA GLY A 252 16.30 -8.22 1.39
C GLY A 252 17.10 -8.21 0.08
N GLU A 253 18.43 -8.31 0.21
CA GLU A 253 19.38 -8.08 -0.89
C GLU A 253 19.28 -9.11 -2.03
N GLY A 254 18.91 -10.35 -1.73
CA GLY A 254 18.73 -11.42 -2.73
C GLY A 254 17.35 -11.44 -3.39
N ALA A 255 16.52 -10.42 -3.19
CA ALA A 255 15.18 -10.38 -3.75
C ALA A 255 15.20 -10.18 -5.27
N LYS A 256 14.41 -10.99 -5.98
CA LYS A 256 14.05 -10.76 -7.38
C LYS A 256 12.80 -9.92 -7.45
N ALA A 257 12.89 -8.80 -8.15
CA ALA A 257 11.73 -7.97 -8.48
C ALA A 257 11.07 -8.46 -9.77
N GLU A 258 9.76 -8.26 -9.86
CA GLU A 258 8.94 -8.52 -11.03
C GLU A 258 7.93 -7.40 -11.18
N LEU A 259 7.85 -6.81 -12.39
CA LEU A 259 6.78 -5.86 -12.72
C LEU A 259 5.50 -6.67 -12.98
N ILE A 260 4.49 -6.50 -12.13
CA ILE A 260 3.24 -7.26 -12.24
C ILE A 260 2.08 -6.46 -12.85
N HIS A 261 2.21 -5.13 -12.88
CA HIS A 261 1.24 -4.23 -13.49
C HIS A 261 1.90 -2.92 -13.86
N ARG A 262 1.48 -2.30 -14.96
CA ARG A 262 1.85 -0.94 -15.35
C ARG A 262 0.63 -0.27 -15.99
N SER A 263 0.26 0.88 -15.46
CA SER A 263 -0.70 1.78 -16.09
C SER A 263 -0.39 3.21 -15.70
N TRP A 264 -0.99 4.14 -16.43
CA TRP A 264 -0.86 5.57 -16.20
C TRP A 264 -2.26 6.17 -16.01
N SER A 265 -2.36 7.21 -15.21
CA SER A 265 -3.56 8.07 -15.12
C SER A 265 -3.12 9.52 -15.00
N ASN A 266 -4.01 10.44 -15.35
CA ASN A 266 -3.79 11.88 -15.23
C ASN A 266 -2.44 12.34 -15.81
N ALA A 267 -2.07 11.78 -16.97
CA ALA A 267 -0.79 11.96 -17.68
C ALA A 267 0.44 11.38 -16.97
N SER A 268 0.68 11.73 -15.71
CA SER A 268 1.98 11.57 -15.05
C SER A 268 1.94 10.70 -13.79
N LEU A 269 0.81 10.08 -13.44
CA LEU A 269 0.73 9.16 -12.31
C LEU A 269 0.94 7.73 -12.80
N SER A 270 2.09 7.15 -12.45
CA SER A 270 2.40 5.75 -12.74
C SER A 270 1.91 4.84 -11.62
N TYR A 271 1.18 3.81 -12.04
CA TYR A 271 0.71 2.70 -11.22
C TYR A 271 1.54 1.43 -11.39
N ALA A 272 2.79 1.56 -11.85
CA ALA A 272 3.74 0.46 -11.87
C ALA A 272 3.80 -0.21 -10.49
N SER A 273 3.51 -1.51 -10.47
CA SER A 273 3.38 -2.33 -9.27
C SER A 273 4.33 -3.50 -9.36
N TYR A 274 5.05 -3.75 -8.27
CA TYR A 274 6.16 -4.70 -8.25
C TYR A 274 5.94 -5.78 -7.21
N ARG A 275 6.30 -7.01 -7.55
CA ARG A 275 6.39 -8.13 -6.61
C ARG A 275 7.85 -8.44 -6.33
N PHE A 276 8.19 -8.65 -5.06
CA PHE A 276 9.51 -9.13 -4.67
C PHE A 276 9.42 -10.54 -4.11
N THR A 277 10.33 -11.40 -4.57
CA THR A 277 10.46 -12.80 -4.11
C THR A 277 11.91 -13.08 -3.79
N THR A 278 12.20 -13.71 -2.65
CA THR A 278 13.54 -14.26 -2.39
C THR A 278 13.59 -15.72 -2.78
N ALA A 279 14.74 -16.19 -3.24
CA ALA A 279 15.01 -17.61 -3.27
C ALA A 279 14.86 -18.16 -1.84
N LYS A 280 14.25 -19.34 -1.68
CA LYS A 280 14.33 -20.06 -0.41
C LYS A 280 15.75 -20.56 -0.29
N ASN A 281 16.43 -20.19 0.79
CA ASN A 281 17.59 -20.95 1.27
C ASN A 281 17.13 -22.34 1.69
#